data_AF-A0A1V5ZNL0-F1
#
_entry.id   AF-A0A1V5ZNL0-F1
#
_cell.length_a   1.000
_cell.length_b   1.000
_cell.length_c   1.000
_cell.angle_alpha   90.00
_cell.angle_beta   90.00
_cell.angle_gamma   90.00
#
_symmetry.space_group_name_H-M   'P 1'
#
loop_
_entity.id
_entity.type
_entity.pdbx_description
1 polymer ?
#
loop_
_entity_poly.entity_id
_entity_poly.type
_entity_poly.pdbx_seq_one_letter_code
_entity_poly.pdbx_strand_id
1 'polypeptide(L)'
;MSEFVDNKVVSIFGEALAFSQNDYKQNFDLNSDCSLQKYISDDLVLENIQYVPADLSQIDSEYIVNRAGRPYLRLSAQTAFEAMAKDFYSTNNQQLYLMSAYRSYNDQATLFE
;
A
#
# COMPACT_ATOMS: atom_id res chain seq x y z
N MET A 1 44.39 1.49 -16.71
CA MET A 1 43.22 1.17 -17.57
C MET A 1 42.19 2.24 -17.28
N SER A 2 41.87 3.04 -18.30
CA SER A 2 40.96 4.19 -18.22
C SER A 2 39.54 3.67 -18.41
N GLU A 3 38.69 3.84 -17.40
CA GLU A 3 37.25 3.63 -17.54
C GLU A 3 36.61 4.94 -17.97
N PHE A 4 36.10 4.95 -19.20
CA PHE A 4 35.22 5.99 -19.73
C PHE A 4 33.88 5.88 -19.01
N VAL A 5 33.53 6.90 -18.22
CA VAL A 5 32.19 7.08 -17.67
C VAL A 5 31.42 7.94 -18.67
N ASP A 6 30.48 7.32 -19.40
CA ASP A 6 29.58 8.03 -20.31
C ASP A 6 28.59 8.89 -19.50
N ASN A 7 28.98 10.13 -19.24
CA ASN A 7 28.08 11.17 -18.77
C ASN A 7 27.13 11.55 -19.91
N LYS A 8 25.94 10.95 -19.93
CA LYS A 8 24.88 11.34 -20.86
C LYS A 8 24.25 12.65 -20.38
N VAL A 9 24.76 13.77 -20.91
CA VAL A 9 24.16 15.11 -20.71
C VAL A 9 22.89 15.20 -21.56
N VAL A 10 21.73 15.24 -20.93
CA VAL A 10 20.46 15.57 -21.61
C VAL A 10 20.24 17.07 -21.45
N SER A 11 20.48 17.82 -22.53
CA SER A 11 20.20 19.26 -22.58
C SER A 11 18.72 19.46 -22.85
N ILE A 12 17.99 19.98 -21.85
CA ILE A 12 16.66 20.53 -22.04
C ILE A 12 16.71 21.96 -21.46
N PHE A 13 16.74 22.94 -22.37
CA PHE A 13 16.71 24.39 -22.10
C PHE A 13 17.83 24.94 -21.19
N GLY A 14 18.94 25.35 -21.80
CA GLY A 14 19.66 26.59 -21.44
C GLY A 14 20.35 26.75 -20.08
N GLU A 15 20.12 25.88 -19.10
CA GLU A 15 20.81 25.87 -17.81
C GLU A 15 21.16 24.41 -17.45
N ALA A 16 22.46 24.14 -17.30
CA ALA A 16 22.93 22.82 -16.89
C ALA A 16 22.58 22.59 -15.41
N LEU A 17 21.37 22.08 -15.13
CA LEU A 17 21.07 21.47 -13.85
C LEU A 17 21.89 20.18 -13.77
N ALA A 18 23.02 20.23 -13.07
CA ALA A 18 23.76 19.04 -12.68
C ALA A 18 22.86 18.18 -11.79
N PHE A 19 22.20 17.18 -12.38
CA PHE A 19 21.51 16.15 -11.61
C PHE A 19 22.58 15.30 -10.92
N SER A 20 22.85 15.62 -9.66
CA SER A 20 23.63 14.77 -8.77
C SER A 20 22.91 13.43 -8.64
N GLN A 21 23.58 12.34 -9.02
CA GLN A 21 23.12 10.94 -8.87
C GLN A 21 22.92 10.50 -7.40
N ASN A 22 22.95 11.42 -6.42
CA ASN A 22 23.02 11.12 -4.99
C ASN A 22 21.77 11.45 -4.15
N ASP A 23 20.66 11.93 -4.71
CA ASP A 23 19.53 12.43 -3.87
C ASP A 23 18.24 11.58 -3.86
N TYR A 24 18.32 10.28 -4.15
CA TYR A 24 17.19 9.37 -3.91
C TYR A 24 17.59 8.15 -3.08
N LYS A 25 18.05 8.38 -1.84
CA LYS A 25 17.92 7.34 -0.81
C LYS A 25 16.47 7.38 -0.33
N GLN A 26 15.58 6.63 -0.99
CA GLN A 26 14.24 6.40 -0.45
C GLN A 26 14.41 5.72 0.91
N ASN A 27 14.11 6.44 2.00
CA ASN A 27 14.04 5.86 3.33
C ASN A 27 12.70 5.12 3.43
N PHE A 28 12.72 3.82 3.18
CA PHE A 28 11.58 2.96 3.43
C PHE A 28 11.37 2.81 4.94
N ASP A 29 10.13 2.97 5.40
CA ASP A 29 9.76 2.68 6.77
C ASP A 29 9.28 1.23 6.84
N LEU A 30 10.18 0.32 7.23
CA LEU A 30 9.86 -1.11 7.31
C LEU A 30 9.46 -1.55 8.72
N ASN A 31 9.52 -0.64 9.71
CA ASN A 31 9.44 -1.00 11.12
C ASN A 31 8.15 -0.49 11.78
N SER A 32 7.69 0.71 11.45
CA SER A 32 6.51 1.30 12.08
C SER A 32 5.25 0.49 11.77
N ASP A 33 4.44 0.19 12.80
CA ASP A 33 3.11 -0.41 12.62
C ASP A 33 2.18 0.45 11.74
N CYS A 34 2.43 1.76 11.67
CA CYS A 34 1.68 2.68 10.83
C CYS A 34 2.19 2.74 9.37
N SER A 35 3.30 2.08 9.06
CA SER A 35 3.85 2.08 7.71
C SER A 35 3.02 1.21 6.76
N LEU A 36 2.80 1.71 5.54
CA LEU A 36 2.24 0.92 4.44
C LEU A 36 3.25 -0.07 3.83
N GLN A 37 4.52 0.04 4.21
CA GLN A 37 5.63 -0.75 3.70
C GLN A 37 6.12 -1.80 4.72
N LYS A 38 5.53 -1.83 5.93
CA LYS A 38 5.88 -2.82 6.93
C LYS A 38 5.57 -4.22 6.41
N TYR A 39 6.57 -5.10 6.48
CA TYR A 39 6.39 -6.52 6.22
C TYR A 39 5.88 -7.22 7.48
N ILE A 40 4.89 -8.11 7.33
CA ILE A 40 4.36 -8.90 8.43
C ILE A 40 4.41 -10.38 8.02
N SER A 41 4.93 -11.22 8.91
CA SER A 41 5.07 -12.67 8.75
C SER A 41 5.07 -13.35 10.12
N ASP A 42 5.22 -14.68 10.15
CA ASP A 42 5.29 -15.44 11.40
C ASP A 42 6.48 -15.04 12.29
N ASP A 43 7.59 -14.60 11.68
CA ASP A 43 8.80 -14.16 12.39
C ASP A 43 8.86 -12.64 12.62
N LEU A 44 8.05 -11.87 11.90
CA LEU A 44 8.04 -10.40 11.96
C LEU A 44 6.62 -9.89 12.19
N VAL A 45 6.32 -9.59 13.46
CA VAL A 45 4.99 -9.18 13.91
C VAL A 45 4.87 -7.65 14.10
N LEU A 46 3.65 -7.19 14.39
CA LEU A 46 3.41 -5.82 14.84
C LEU A 46 4.10 -5.57 16.18
N GLU A 47 4.67 -4.37 16.37
CA GLU A 47 5.31 -3.98 17.63
C GLU A 47 4.25 -3.84 18.73
N ASN A 48 3.13 -3.19 18.40
CA ASN A 48 1.93 -3.18 19.19
C ASN A 48 0.98 -4.27 18.70
N ILE A 49 0.91 -5.37 19.45
CA ILE A 49 0.04 -6.50 19.13
C ILE A 49 -1.46 -6.13 19.10
N GLN A 50 -1.86 -5.07 19.80
CA GLN A 50 -3.23 -4.54 19.80
C GLN A 50 -3.40 -3.35 18.85
N TYR A 51 -2.50 -3.20 17.86
CA TYR A 51 -2.54 -2.10 16.91
C TYR A 51 -3.87 -2.08 16.14
N VAL A 52 -4.47 -0.90 16.11
CA VAL A 52 -5.64 -0.57 15.29
C VAL A 52 -5.27 0.67 14.48
N PRO A 53 -5.34 0.64 13.14
CA PRO A 53 -5.07 1.83 12.36
C PRO A 53 -6.05 2.96 12.71
N ALA A 54 -5.53 4.16 12.95
CA ALA A 54 -6.35 5.33 13.30
C ALA A 54 -7.19 5.84 12.11
N ASP A 55 -6.79 5.49 10.89
CA ASP A 55 -7.40 5.87 9.62
C ASP A 55 -8.24 4.74 9.01
N LEU A 56 -8.77 3.82 9.83
CA LEU A 56 -9.73 2.83 9.36
C LEU A 56 -10.99 3.52 8.82
N SER A 57 -11.35 3.15 7.60
CA SER A 57 -12.51 3.65 6.87
C SER A 57 -13.27 2.48 6.26
N GLN A 58 -14.59 2.61 6.24
CA GLN A 58 -15.47 1.59 5.69
C GLN A 58 -15.42 1.66 4.15
N ILE A 59 -15.29 0.51 3.50
CA ILE A 59 -15.45 0.40 2.05
C ILE A 59 -16.92 0.67 1.71
N ASP A 60 -17.16 1.64 0.83
CA ASP A 60 -18.48 2.06 0.38
C ASP A 60 -18.45 2.33 -1.13
N SER A 61 -18.73 1.29 -1.92
CA SER A 61 -18.71 1.38 -3.37
C SER A 61 -19.76 0.48 -4.00
N GLU A 62 -20.52 1.04 -4.94
CA GLU A 62 -21.48 0.28 -5.76
C GLU A 62 -20.81 -0.76 -6.67
N TYR A 63 -19.49 -0.70 -6.87
CA TYR A 63 -18.74 -1.64 -7.71
C TYR A 63 -18.25 -2.88 -6.93
N ILE A 64 -18.58 -2.97 -5.65
CA ILE A 64 -18.13 -4.03 -4.74
C ILE A 64 -19.33 -4.73 -4.10
N VAL A 65 -19.36 -6.05 -4.18
CA VAL A 65 -20.29 -6.89 -3.41
C VAL A 65 -19.67 -7.19 -2.05
N ASN A 66 -20.16 -6.53 -1.00
CA ASN A 66 -19.65 -6.74 0.35
C ASN A 66 -20.19 -8.05 0.95
N ARG A 67 -19.28 -8.98 1.28
CA ARG A 67 -19.54 -10.22 2.04
C ARG A 67 -18.73 -10.29 3.34
N ALA A 68 -17.96 -9.26 3.66
CA ALA A 68 -17.13 -9.22 4.85
C ALA A 68 -17.92 -8.77 6.07
N GLY A 69 -17.70 -9.43 7.21
CA GLY A 69 -18.26 -8.97 8.50
C GLY A 69 -17.66 -7.65 8.98
N ARG A 70 -16.44 -7.31 8.53
CA ARG A 70 -15.72 -6.07 8.86
C ARG A 70 -15.09 -5.48 7.59
N PRO A 71 -15.85 -4.70 6.80
CA PRO A 71 -15.38 -4.16 5.52
C PRO A 71 -14.55 -2.88 5.69
N TYR A 72 -13.59 -2.89 6.61
CA TYR A 72 -12.76 -1.72 6.91
C TYR A 72 -11.34 -1.89 6.37
N LEU A 73 -10.81 -0.84 5.77
CA LEU A 73 -9.42 -0.73 5.35
C LEU A 73 -8.86 0.60 5.84
N ARG A 74 -7.54 0.77 5.86
CA ARG A 74 -6.94 2.10 6.00
C ARG A 74 -7.37 2.97 4.82
N LEU A 75 -7.61 4.26 5.05
CA LEU A 75 -8.16 5.18 4.05
C LEU A 75 -7.45 5.09 2.69
N SER A 76 -6.12 5.08 2.68
CA SER A 76 -5.33 4.97 1.44
C SER A 76 -5.59 3.66 0.68
N ALA A 77 -5.70 2.54 1.39
CA ALA A 77 -6.02 1.24 0.80
C ALA A 77 -7.48 1.14 0.35
N GLN A 78 -8.41 1.73 1.11
CA GLN A 78 -9.82 1.83 0.73
C GLN A 78 -9.96 2.59 -0.60
N THR A 79 -9.39 3.79 -0.71
CA THR A 79 -9.45 4.61 -1.92
C THR A 79 -8.87 3.86 -3.13
N ALA A 80 -7.72 3.19 -2.95
CA ALA A 80 -7.11 2.41 -4.03
C ALA A 80 -7.96 1.21 -4.43
N PHE A 81 -8.55 0.50 -3.46
CA PHE A 81 -9.39 -0.67 -3.72
C PHE A 81 -10.69 -0.30 -4.45
N GLU A 82 -11.35 0.78 -4.07
CA GLU A 82 -12.56 1.26 -4.73
C GLU A 82 -12.29 1.77 -6.15
N ALA A 83 -11.15 2.45 -6.37
CA ALA A 83 -10.72 2.83 -7.72
C ALA A 83 -10.47 1.60 -8.59
N MET A 84 -9.77 0.60 -8.07
CA MET A 84 -9.54 -0.67 -8.78
C MET A 84 -10.86 -1.40 -9.09
N ALA A 85 -11.82 -1.41 -8.15
CA ALA A 85 -13.12 -2.05 -8.36
C ALA A 85 -13.92 -1.35 -9.47
N LYS A 86 -13.89 -0.01 -9.51
CA LYS A 86 -14.50 0.79 -10.58
C LYS A 86 -13.88 0.48 -11.94
N ASP A 87 -12.55 0.45 -12.02
CA ASP A 87 -11.83 0.14 -13.26
C ASP A 87 -12.13 -1.29 -13.73
N PHE A 88 -12.15 -2.25 -12.80
CA PHE A 88 -12.53 -3.64 -13.07
C PHE A 88 -13.96 -3.74 -13.59
N TYR A 89 -14.91 -3.04 -12.98
CA TYR A 89 -16.30 -3.01 -13.43
C TYR A 89 -16.44 -2.40 -14.82
N SER A 90 -15.76 -1.29 -15.09
CA SER A 90 -15.83 -0.63 -16.40
C SER A 90 -15.30 -1.51 -17.55
N THR A 91 -14.33 -2.38 -17.25
CA THR A 91 -13.70 -3.27 -18.23
C THR A 91 -14.45 -4.58 -18.42
N ASN A 92 -14.98 -5.15 -17.32
CA ASN A 92 -15.50 -6.52 -17.30
C ASN A 92 -17.02 -6.59 -17.10
N ASN A 93 -17.67 -5.48 -16.74
CA ASN A 93 -19.07 -5.42 -16.32
C ASN A 93 -19.39 -6.41 -15.19
N GLN A 94 -18.43 -6.58 -14.27
CA GLN A 94 -18.49 -7.48 -13.13
C GLN A 94 -18.03 -6.75 -11.87
N GLN A 95 -18.61 -7.11 -10.72
CA GLN A 95 -18.24 -6.54 -9.42
C GLN A 95 -17.24 -7.45 -8.71
N LEU A 96 -16.37 -6.85 -7.90
CA LEU A 96 -15.48 -7.60 -7.01
C LEU A 96 -16.21 -8.00 -5.73
N TYR A 97 -15.89 -9.18 -5.20
CA TYR A 97 -16.43 -9.67 -3.95
C TYR A 97 -15.44 -9.40 -2.82
N LEU A 98 -15.86 -8.60 -1.84
CA LEU A 98 -15.08 -8.39 -0.63
C LEU A 98 -15.42 -9.49 0.38
N MET A 99 -14.50 -10.44 0.56
CA MET A 99 -14.68 -11.57 1.48
C MET A 99 -14.20 -11.26 2.90
N SER A 100 -13.07 -10.56 3.01
CA SER A 100 -12.46 -10.16 4.28
C SER A 100 -11.60 -8.92 4.11
N ALA A 101 -11.48 -8.10 5.15
CA ALA A 101 -10.61 -6.93 5.19
C ALA A 101 -9.88 -6.86 6.55
N TYR A 102 -9.99 -5.75 7.28
CA TYR A 102 -9.41 -5.61 8.61
C TYR A 102 -9.89 -6.69 9.59
N ARG A 103 -8.94 -7.27 10.31
CA ARG A 103 -9.14 -8.20 11.42
C ARG A 103 -8.30 -7.72 12.60
N SER A 104 -8.92 -7.58 13.76
CA SER A 104 -8.19 -7.21 14.97
C SER A 104 -7.41 -8.40 15.52
N TYR A 105 -6.42 -8.14 16.38
CA TYR A 105 -5.69 -9.23 17.06
C TYR A 105 -6.61 -10.17 17.82
N ASN A 106 -7.61 -9.64 18.55
CA ASN A 106 -8.55 -10.48 19.30
C ASN A 106 -9.38 -11.38 18.37
N ASP A 107 -9.80 -10.88 17.20
CA ASP A 107 -10.50 -11.72 16.21
C ASP A 107 -9.57 -12.76 15.57
N GLN A 108 -8.26 -12.47 15.49
CA GLN A 108 -7.28 -13.41 14.98
C GLN A 108 -6.98 -14.51 16.02
N ALA A 109 -6.90 -14.15 17.30
CA ALA A 109 -6.65 -15.09 18.39
C ALA A 109 -7.73 -16.18 18.47
N THR A 110 -9.00 -15.82 18.29
CA THR A 110 -10.12 -16.79 18.31
C THR A 110 -10.12 -17.78 17.14
N LEU A 111 -9.33 -17.54 16.08
CA LEU A 111 -9.17 -18.49 14.98
C LEU A 111 -8.10 -19.55 15.26
N PHE A 112 -7.27 -19.35 16.28
CA PHE A 112 -6.20 -20.25 16.68
C PHE A 112 -6.50 -21.04 17.97
N GLU A 113 -7.71 -20.88 18.52
CA GLU A 113 -8.27 -21.70 19.60
C GLU A 113 -8.96 -22.95 19.05
#